data_AF-A0A3N4VG91-F1
#
_entry.id   AF-A0A3N4VG91-F1
#
_cell.length_a   1.000
_cell.length_b   1.000
_cell.length_c   1.000
_cell.angle_alpha   90.00
_cell.angle_beta   90.00
_cell.angle_gamma   90.00
#
_symmetry.space_group_name_H-M   'P 1'
#
loop_
_entity.id
_entity.type
_entity.pdbx_description
1 polymer ?
#
loop_
_entity_poly.entity_id
_entity_poly.type
_entity_poly.pdbx_seq_one_letter_code
_entity_poly.pdbx_strand_id
1 'polypeptide(L)'
;MKGNPSKQDILDAMKQIDLHGIPDGFDKSRWYYLVHPITQKTYPPKAVWGIATGRKDFNAQSAKRWLEAKSFFVHDIRLEQDGTGFQTQVATALQDHEKRRARLKTASPQAEAFQKITTGYKRNPDVVAERLYLAKGICEGCQTPAPFKRKKNGTPYLEVHHVIFLTDSGEDTVENTRALCPNCHRQAHHG
;
A
#
# COMPACT_ATOMS: atom_id res chain seq x y z
N MET A 1 17.37 4.11 36.73
CA MET A 1 16.90 3.22 35.63
C MET A 1 15.79 3.94 34.89
N LYS A 2 15.92 4.23 33.58
CA LYS A 2 14.80 4.83 32.83
C LYS A 2 13.67 3.80 32.73
N GLY A 3 12.49 4.16 33.25
CA GLY A 3 11.29 3.33 33.24
C GLY A 3 10.78 3.02 31.83
N ASN A 4 9.68 2.26 31.75
CA ASN A 4 9.04 1.97 30.46
C ASN A 4 8.59 3.27 29.77
N PRO A 5 8.76 3.40 28.44
CA PRO A 5 8.46 4.63 27.72
C PRO A 5 6.95 4.91 27.74
N SER A 6 6.57 6.18 27.79
CA SER A 6 5.19 6.63 27.66
C SER A 6 4.73 6.60 26.19
N LYS A 7 3.43 6.80 25.96
CA LYS A 7 2.89 6.98 24.61
C LYS A 7 3.51 8.19 23.90
N GLN A 8 3.82 9.24 24.66
CA GLN A 8 4.42 10.46 24.13
C GLN A 8 5.87 10.21 23.68
N ASP A 9 6.65 9.43 24.45
CA ASP A 9 8.03 9.07 24.07
C ASP A 9 8.09 8.31 22.74
N ILE A 10 7.08 7.49 22.44
CA ILE A 10 6.96 6.79 21.15
C ILE A 10 6.69 7.76 20.00
N LEU A 11 5.79 8.73 20.20
CA LEU A 11 5.48 9.73 19.18
C LEU A 11 6.69 10.66 18.94
N ASP A 12 7.41 11.01 19.99
CA ASP A 12 8.61 11.85 19.86
C ASP A 12 9.78 11.08 19.23
N ALA A 13 9.89 9.78 19.47
CA ALA A 13 10.80 8.91 18.73
C ALA A 13 10.46 8.84 17.22
N MET A 14 9.17 8.78 16.85
CA MET A 14 8.76 8.87 15.45
C MET A 14 9.17 10.20 14.82
N LYS A 15 8.95 11.32 15.52
CA LYS A 15 9.39 12.66 15.06
C LYS A 15 10.90 12.76 14.89
N GLN A 16 11.68 12.17 15.79
CA GLN A 16 13.15 12.13 15.65
C GLN A 16 13.57 11.38 14.39
N ILE A 17 12.92 10.25 14.08
CA ILE A 17 13.15 9.54 12.82
C ILE A 17 12.75 10.41 11.61
N ASP A 18 11.67 11.18 11.72
CA ASP A 18 11.25 12.08 10.64
C ASP A 18 12.26 13.20 10.37
N LEU A 19 12.90 13.73 11.41
CA LEU A 19 13.85 14.84 11.32
C LEU A 19 15.27 14.39 10.94
N HIS A 20 15.70 13.23 11.40
CA HIS A 20 17.10 12.82 11.35
C HIS A 20 17.34 11.48 10.65
N GLY A 21 16.27 10.82 10.20
CA GLY A 21 16.36 9.46 9.64
C GLY A 21 16.52 8.40 10.73
N ILE A 22 16.65 7.14 10.30
CA ILE A 22 16.83 6.01 11.20
C ILE A 22 18.28 6.03 11.72
N PRO A 23 18.52 6.04 13.05
CA PRO A 23 19.87 6.08 13.60
C PRO A 23 20.69 4.82 13.31
N ASP A 24 22.02 4.97 13.28
CA ASP A 24 22.96 3.87 13.09
C ASP A 24 22.80 2.77 14.17
N GLY A 25 22.80 1.52 13.72
CA GLY A 25 22.57 0.33 14.55
C GLY A 25 21.11 -0.11 14.63
N PHE A 26 20.19 0.55 13.90
CA PHE A 26 18.83 0.06 13.68
C PHE A 26 18.59 -0.20 12.19
N ASP A 27 18.37 -1.46 11.83
CA ASP A 27 18.00 -1.81 10.46
C ASP A 27 16.56 -1.37 10.13
N LYS A 28 16.32 -1.11 8.83
CA LYS A 28 14.95 -1.05 8.30
C LYS A 28 14.21 -2.34 8.66
N SER A 29 12.99 -2.20 9.14
CA SER A 29 12.19 -3.38 9.49
C SER A 29 11.81 -4.13 8.22
N ARG A 30 12.02 -5.45 8.22
CA ARG A 30 11.70 -6.30 7.05
C ARG A 30 10.24 -6.75 7.02
N TRP A 31 9.56 -6.82 8.17
CA TRP A 31 8.28 -7.51 8.28
C TRP A 31 7.24 -6.79 9.14
N TYR A 32 7.67 -5.95 10.07
CA TYR A 32 6.76 -5.31 11.02
C TYR A 32 6.86 -3.81 10.93
N TYR A 33 5.74 -3.10 10.85
CA TYR A 33 5.74 -1.65 10.80
C TYR A 33 4.82 -1.07 11.86
N LEU A 34 5.37 -0.18 12.68
CA LEU A 34 4.59 0.58 13.64
C LEU A 34 3.90 1.73 12.89
N VAL A 35 2.58 1.83 13.03
CA VAL A 35 1.79 2.84 12.33
C VAL A 35 1.53 4.03 13.25
N HIS A 36 1.86 5.24 12.81
CA HIS A 36 1.55 6.46 13.54
C HIS A 36 0.03 6.69 13.55
N PRO A 37 -0.60 6.91 14.71
CA PRO A 37 -2.06 6.87 14.85
C PRO A 37 -2.81 7.96 14.06
N ILE A 38 -2.19 9.12 13.85
CA ILE A 38 -2.80 10.25 13.12
C ILE A 38 -2.32 10.28 11.66
N THR A 39 -1.01 10.39 11.43
CA THR A 39 -0.43 10.55 10.08
C THR A 39 -0.43 9.29 9.23
N GLN A 40 -0.68 8.10 9.82
CA GLN A 40 -0.58 6.79 9.17
C GLN A 40 0.81 6.45 8.61
N LYS A 41 1.83 7.27 8.89
CA LYS A 41 3.22 6.99 8.50
C LYS A 41 3.72 5.75 9.24
N THR A 42 4.53 4.94 8.57
CA THR A 42 5.05 3.68 9.08
C THR A 42 6.51 3.82 9.52
N TYR A 43 6.86 3.13 10.61
CA TYR A 43 8.18 3.21 11.22
C TYR A 43 8.67 1.81 11.61
N PRO A 44 9.99 1.54 11.58
CA PRO A 44 10.54 0.31 12.13
C PRO A 44 10.27 0.23 13.63
N PRO A 45 9.53 -0.78 14.14
CA PRO A 45 9.20 -0.88 15.56
C PRO A 45 10.42 -0.90 16.47
N LYS A 46 11.51 -1.53 16.02
CA LYS A 46 12.79 -1.55 16.75
C LYS A 46 13.41 -0.16 16.86
N ALA A 47 13.48 0.60 15.78
CA ALA A 47 14.07 1.93 15.80
C ALA A 47 13.28 2.84 16.75
N VAL A 48 11.95 2.85 16.63
CA VAL A 48 11.08 3.68 17.49
C VAL A 48 11.23 3.31 18.96
N TRP A 49 11.18 2.01 19.29
CA TRP A 49 11.32 1.56 20.67
C TRP A 49 12.72 1.82 21.23
N GLY A 50 13.77 1.61 20.43
CA GLY A 50 15.15 1.87 20.83
C GLY A 50 15.42 3.35 21.13
N ILE A 51 14.89 4.26 20.30
CA ILE A 51 14.97 5.71 20.53
C ILE A 51 14.19 6.10 21.79
N ALA A 52 12.95 5.62 21.93
CA ALA A 52 12.10 5.96 23.07
C ALA A 52 12.64 5.46 24.41
N THR A 53 13.37 4.33 24.41
CA THR A 53 13.93 3.73 25.64
C THR A 53 15.39 4.09 25.88
N GLY A 54 16.11 4.54 24.86
CA GLY A 54 17.57 4.67 24.87
C GLY A 54 18.30 3.32 24.96
N ARG A 55 17.64 2.20 24.64
CA ARG A 55 18.18 0.84 24.73
C ARG A 55 18.47 0.27 23.34
N LYS A 56 19.40 -0.69 23.28
CA LYS A 56 19.76 -1.43 22.05
C LYS A 56 19.70 -2.96 22.23
N ASP A 57 19.56 -3.42 23.47
CA ASP A 57 19.60 -4.82 23.93
C ASP A 57 18.19 -5.45 24.00
N PHE A 58 17.49 -5.54 22.87
CA PHE A 58 16.15 -6.13 22.83
C PHE A 58 15.84 -6.76 21.47
N ASN A 59 14.93 -7.74 21.46
CA ASN A 59 14.47 -8.38 20.23
C ASN A 59 13.21 -7.70 19.66
N ALA A 60 12.93 -7.95 18.37
CA ALA A 60 11.80 -7.33 17.66
C ALA A 60 10.44 -7.69 18.28
N GLN A 61 10.33 -8.91 18.79
CA GLN A 61 9.09 -9.47 19.35
C GLN A 61 8.71 -8.79 20.66
N SER A 62 9.70 -8.50 21.52
CA SER A 62 9.49 -7.77 22.77
C SER A 62 9.04 -6.33 22.51
N ALA A 63 9.65 -5.65 21.53
CA ALA A 63 9.21 -4.32 21.10
C ALA A 63 7.79 -4.35 20.54
N LYS A 64 7.47 -5.32 19.68
CA LYS A 64 6.12 -5.53 19.10
C LYS A 64 5.06 -5.72 20.19
N ARG A 65 5.23 -6.72 21.07
CA ARG A 65 4.29 -7.03 22.15
C ARG A 65 4.00 -5.83 23.03
N TRP A 66 5.03 -5.02 23.29
CA TRP A 66 4.88 -3.82 24.12
C TRP A 66 4.10 -2.70 23.40
N LEU A 67 4.42 -2.45 22.12
CA LEU A 67 3.73 -1.44 21.32
C LEU A 67 2.23 -1.78 21.18
N GLU A 68 1.92 -3.05 20.95
CA GLU A 68 0.55 -3.58 20.93
C GLU A 68 -0.15 -3.37 22.29
N ALA A 69 0.54 -3.66 23.41
CA ALA A 69 0.00 -3.44 24.77
C ALA A 69 -0.26 -1.96 25.09
N LYS A 70 0.30 -1.02 24.31
CA LYS A 70 0.04 0.43 24.39
C LYS A 70 -0.92 0.93 23.31
N SER A 71 -1.66 0.02 22.69
CA SER A 71 -2.64 0.31 21.64
C SER A 71 -2.05 0.96 20.39
N PHE A 72 -0.76 0.76 20.13
CA PHE A 72 -0.21 1.07 18.82
C PHE A 72 -0.40 -0.11 17.88
N PHE A 73 -0.77 0.19 16.65
CA PHE A 73 -0.92 -0.82 15.61
C PHE A 73 0.45 -1.19 15.03
N VAL A 74 0.82 -2.47 15.15
CA VAL A 74 1.99 -3.04 14.50
C VAL A 74 1.52 -3.91 13.34
N HIS A 75 1.73 -3.41 12.14
CA HIS A 75 1.41 -4.13 10.92
C HIS A 75 2.41 -5.24 10.66
N ASP A 76 1.93 -6.41 10.24
CA ASP A 76 2.77 -7.54 9.84
C ASP A 76 2.64 -7.74 8.33
N ILE A 77 3.64 -7.27 7.57
CA ILE A 77 3.62 -7.34 6.11
C ILE A 77 3.88 -8.75 5.58
N ARG A 78 4.20 -9.74 6.42
CA ARG A 78 4.24 -11.16 5.98
C ARG A 78 2.87 -11.70 5.59
N LEU A 79 1.81 -11.03 6.05
CA LEU A 79 0.43 -11.33 5.68
C LEU A 79 0.01 -10.61 4.39
N GLU A 80 0.87 -9.75 3.83
CA GLU A 80 0.63 -9.17 2.53
C GLU A 80 0.97 -10.21 1.47
N GLN A 81 -0.06 -10.75 0.82
CA GLN A 81 0.17 -11.48 -0.42
C GLN A 81 0.76 -10.50 -1.43
N ASP A 82 2.00 -10.76 -1.86
CA ASP A 82 2.50 -10.23 -3.10
C ASP A 82 1.60 -10.79 -4.22
N GLY A 83 1.20 -9.94 -5.17
CA GLY A 83 0.36 -10.42 -6.28
C GLY A 83 1.08 -11.51 -7.08
N THR A 84 2.42 -11.46 -7.09
CA THR A 84 3.33 -12.38 -7.79
C THR A 84 3.27 -13.82 -7.29
N GLY A 85 3.25 -14.05 -5.97
CA GLY A 85 3.16 -15.40 -5.40
C GLY A 85 1.83 -16.06 -5.73
N PHE A 86 0.72 -15.32 -5.62
CA PHE A 86 -0.60 -15.84 -5.98
C PHE A 86 -0.71 -16.12 -7.48
N GLN A 87 -0.24 -15.22 -8.36
CA GLN A 87 -0.27 -15.45 -9.81
C GLN A 87 0.57 -16.67 -10.22
N THR A 88 1.69 -16.93 -9.54
CA THR A 88 2.51 -18.13 -9.76
C THR A 88 1.78 -19.41 -9.37
N GLN A 89 1.06 -19.39 -8.24
CA GLN A 89 0.20 -20.51 -7.82
C GLN A 89 -0.94 -20.75 -8.80
N VAL A 90 -1.58 -19.67 -9.31
CA VAL A 90 -2.59 -19.75 -10.36
C VAL A 90 -2.01 -20.36 -11.63
N ALA A 91 -0.85 -19.88 -12.10
CA ALA A 91 -0.19 -20.39 -13.30
C ALA A 91 0.14 -21.89 -13.17
N THR A 92 0.66 -22.31 -12.02
CA THR A 92 0.89 -23.72 -11.70
C THR A 92 -0.42 -24.51 -11.73
N ALA A 93 -1.45 -24.00 -11.04
CA ALA A 93 -2.74 -24.65 -10.97
C ALA A 93 -3.42 -24.78 -12.33
N LEU A 94 -3.18 -23.85 -13.27
CA LEU A 94 -3.72 -23.91 -14.64
C LEU A 94 -3.20 -25.14 -15.41
N GLN A 95 -2.00 -25.62 -15.11
CA GLN A 95 -1.37 -26.75 -15.81
C GLN A 95 -1.98 -28.12 -15.46
N ASP A 96 -2.76 -28.24 -14.38
CA ASP A 96 -3.17 -29.55 -13.86
C ASP A 96 -4.68 -29.68 -13.56
N HIS A 97 -5.52 -29.46 -14.58
CA HIS A 97 -6.99 -29.40 -14.47
C HIS A 97 -7.62 -30.48 -13.57
N GLU A 98 -7.31 -31.77 -13.77
CA GLU A 98 -7.91 -32.85 -12.98
C GLU A 98 -7.48 -32.82 -11.51
N LYS A 99 -6.19 -32.58 -11.26
CA LYS A 99 -5.65 -32.43 -9.90
C LYS A 99 -6.24 -31.20 -9.20
N ARG A 100 -6.39 -30.08 -9.92
CA ARG A 100 -7.07 -28.88 -9.43
C ARG A 100 -8.51 -29.17 -9.01
N ARG A 101 -9.28 -29.92 -9.82
CA ARG A 101 -10.65 -30.31 -9.43
C ARG A 101 -10.66 -31.22 -8.19
N ALA A 102 -9.69 -32.12 -8.04
CA ALA A 102 -9.58 -32.93 -6.83
C ALA A 102 -9.30 -32.07 -5.59
N ARG A 103 -8.36 -31.11 -5.68
CA ARG A 103 -8.09 -30.13 -4.60
C ARG A 103 -9.34 -29.33 -4.21
N LEU A 104 -10.17 -28.94 -5.18
CA LEU A 104 -11.40 -28.18 -4.92
C LEU A 104 -12.49 -28.98 -4.20
N LYS A 105 -12.52 -30.32 -4.31
CA LYS A 105 -13.52 -31.16 -3.62
C LYS A 105 -13.33 -31.20 -2.10
N THR A 106 -12.09 -31.02 -1.64
CA THR A 106 -11.72 -31.08 -0.21
C THR A 106 -11.38 -29.72 0.37
N ALA A 107 -11.29 -28.67 -0.47
CA ALA A 107 -10.99 -27.32 -0.02
C ALA A 107 -12.15 -26.71 0.77
N SER A 108 -11.82 -25.91 1.79
CA SER A 108 -12.77 -25.03 2.44
C SER A 108 -13.35 -24.04 1.42
N PRO A 109 -14.68 -23.90 1.29
CA PRO A 109 -15.27 -22.88 0.44
C PRO A 109 -15.15 -21.47 1.04
N GLN A 110 -14.84 -21.36 2.34
CA GLN A 110 -14.60 -20.09 3.00
C GLN A 110 -13.16 -19.63 2.79
N ALA A 111 -12.99 -18.46 2.18
CA ALA A 111 -11.69 -17.81 2.05
C ALA A 111 -11.24 -17.25 3.42
N GLU A 112 -9.96 -17.38 3.70
CA GLU A 112 -9.34 -16.75 4.87
C GLU A 112 -9.19 -15.25 4.63
N ALA A 113 -9.70 -14.45 5.57
CA ALA A 113 -9.55 -13.00 5.54
C ALA A 113 -8.17 -12.61 6.09
N PHE A 114 -7.50 -11.67 5.41
CA PHE A 114 -6.28 -11.03 5.91
C PHE A 114 -6.38 -9.52 5.72
N GLN A 115 -5.60 -8.76 6.51
CA GLN A 115 -5.53 -7.31 6.42
C GLN A 115 -4.26 -6.88 5.67
N LYS A 116 -4.39 -5.90 4.78
CA LYS A 116 -3.26 -5.28 4.05
C LYS A 116 -3.24 -3.79 4.36
N ILE A 117 -2.04 -3.23 4.58
CA ILE A 117 -1.87 -1.78 4.62
C ILE A 117 -1.37 -1.32 3.26
N THR A 118 -1.96 -0.25 2.76
CA THR A 118 -1.51 0.38 1.53
C THR A 118 -1.28 1.85 1.77
N THR A 119 -0.21 2.39 1.17
CA THR A 119 -0.02 3.82 1.08
C THR A 119 -0.86 4.34 -0.08
N GLY A 120 -1.77 5.28 0.22
CA GLY A 120 -2.54 6.01 -0.78
C GLY A 120 -2.04 7.44 -0.92
N TYR A 121 -2.15 8.00 -2.12
CA TYR A 121 -1.85 9.41 -2.38
C TYR A 121 -3.16 10.19 -2.50
N LYS A 122 -3.25 11.33 -1.79
CA LYS A 122 -4.36 12.26 -1.95
C LYS A 122 -4.15 13.05 -3.25
N ARG A 123 -4.82 12.62 -4.31
CA ARG A 123 -4.76 13.26 -5.63
C ARG A 123 -5.48 14.60 -5.64
N ASN A 124 -4.94 15.55 -6.39
CA ASN A 124 -5.54 16.85 -6.66
C ASN A 124 -6.79 16.66 -7.55
N PRO A 125 -7.99 16.98 -7.07
CA PRO A 125 -9.21 16.80 -7.85
C PRO A 125 -9.23 17.64 -9.14
N ASP A 126 -8.56 18.80 -9.16
CA ASP A 126 -8.56 19.69 -10.32
C ASP A 126 -7.72 19.11 -11.47
N VAL A 127 -6.60 18.46 -11.16
CA VAL A 127 -5.78 17.73 -12.15
C VAL A 127 -6.58 16.61 -12.80
N VAL A 128 -7.33 15.86 -11.99
CA VAL A 128 -8.20 14.78 -12.47
C VAL A 128 -9.33 15.33 -13.34
N ALA A 129 -9.98 16.41 -12.90
CA ALA A 129 -11.07 17.03 -13.64
C ALA A 129 -10.60 17.60 -14.99
N GLU A 130 -9.48 18.33 -15.00
CA GLU A 130 -8.89 18.93 -16.20
C GLU A 130 -8.49 17.87 -17.22
N ARG A 131 -7.81 16.80 -16.79
CA ARG A 131 -7.46 15.69 -17.68
C ARG A 131 -8.69 15.03 -18.31
N LEU A 132 -9.77 14.83 -17.54
CA LEU A 132 -11.02 14.26 -18.08
C LEU A 132 -11.73 15.22 -19.04
N TYR A 133 -11.68 16.52 -18.78
CA TYR A 133 -12.21 17.55 -19.67
C TYR A 133 -11.49 17.55 -21.02
N LEU A 134 -10.15 17.58 -21.01
CA LEU A 134 -9.31 17.54 -22.20
C LEU A 134 -9.54 16.29 -23.05
N ALA A 135 -9.75 15.14 -22.40
CA ALA A 135 -9.98 13.86 -23.08
C ALA A 135 -11.30 13.80 -23.87
N LYS A 136 -12.29 14.65 -23.55
CA LYS A 136 -13.61 14.70 -24.22
C LYS A 136 -14.29 13.33 -24.34
N GLY A 137 -14.07 12.46 -23.36
CA GLY A 137 -14.63 11.11 -23.34
C GLY A 137 -13.97 10.12 -24.31
N ILE A 138 -12.81 10.45 -24.89
CA ILE A 138 -12.01 9.56 -25.71
C ILE A 138 -10.80 9.08 -24.89
N CYS A 139 -10.54 7.77 -24.92
CA CYS A 139 -9.36 7.19 -24.29
C CYS A 139 -8.09 7.69 -25.01
N GLU A 140 -7.15 8.27 -24.27
CA GLU A 140 -5.92 8.79 -24.86
C GLU A 140 -4.94 7.68 -25.24
N GLY A 141 -5.14 6.44 -24.77
CA GLY A 141 -4.33 5.27 -25.14
C GLY A 141 -4.76 4.66 -26.47
N CYS A 142 -6.00 4.15 -26.56
CA CYS A 142 -6.52 3.46 -27.74
C CYS A 142 -7.33 4.35 -28.70
N GLN A 143 -7.54 5.62 -28.38
CA GLN A 143 -8.31 6.58 -29.19
C GLN A 143 -9.78 6.19 -29.42
N THR A 144 -10.33 5.27 -28.61
CA THR A 144 -11.75 4.90 -28.67
C THR A 144 -12.57 5.67 -27.63
N PRO A 145 -13.87 5.88 -27.86
CA PRO A 145 -14.76 6.44 -26.84
C PRO A 145 -14.75 5.63 -25.53
N ALA A 146 -15.07 6.31 -24.43
CA ALA A 146 -15.26 5.68 -23.13
C ALA A 146 -16.26 4.51 -23.23
N PRO A 147 -16.00 3.39 -22.54
CA PRO A 147 -16.80 2.17 -22.71
C PRO A 147 -18.24 2.31 -22.19
N PHE A 148 -18.48 3.23 -21.26
CA PHE A 148 -19.80 3.51 -20.71
C PHE A 148 -19.85 4.91 -20.09
N LYS A 149 -21.07 5.34 -19.73
CA LYS A 149 -21.32 6.59 -18.99
C LYS A 149 -21.52 6.31 -17.50
N ARG A 150 -21.02 7.19 -16.64
CA ARG A 150 -21.24 7.15 -15.18
C ARG A 150 -22.73 7.22 -14.89
N LYS A 151 -23.25 6.26 -14.10
CA LYS A 151 -24.68 6.23 -13.72
C LYS A 151 -25.14 7.51 -13.01
N LYS A 152 -24.26 8.13 -12.22
CA LYS A 152 -24.59 9.28 -11.36
C LYS A 152 -24.90 10.56 -12.14
N ASN A 153 -24.21 10.82 -13.25
CA ASN A 153 -24.23 12.12 -13.94
C ASN A 153 -24.12 12.01 -15.47
N GLY A 154 -24.13 10.80 -16.04
CA GLY A 154 -24.09 10.58 -17.49
C GLY A 154 -22.76 10.90 -18.17
N THR A 155 -21.70 11.28 -17.44
CA THR A 155 -20.41 11.63 -18.06
C THR A 155 -19.66 10.37 -18.54
N PRO A 156 -18.84 10.45 -19.60
CA PRO A 156 -17.97 9.34 -20.04
C PRO A 156 -17.10 8.78 -18.90
N TYR A 157 -16.95 7.46 -18.82
CA TYR A 157 -16.09 6.80 -17.82
C TYR A 157 -14.68 6.55 -18.38
N LEU A 158 -13.73 7.36 -17.92
CA LEU A 158 -12.29 7.15 -18.07
C LEU A 158 -11.62 7.23 -16.69
N GLU A 159 -10.45 6.62 -16.57
CA GLU A 159 -9.60 6.59 -15.39
C GLU A 159 -8.34 7.44 -15.64
N VAL A 160 -8.06 8.38 -14.75
CA VAL A 160 -6.85 9.22 -14.85
C VAL A 160 -5.67 8.45 -14.26
N HIS A 161 -4.65 8.26 -15.10
CA HIS A 161 -3.42 7.53 -14.85
C HIS A 161 -2.24 8.48 -14.86
N HIS A 162 -1.38 8.43 -13.85
CA HIS A 162 -0.10 9.13 -13.85
C HIS A 162 0.92 8.34 -14.68
N VAL A 163 1.55 8.98 -15.67
CA VAL A 163 2.53 8.35 -16.58
C VAL A 163 3.81 7.99 -15.82
N ILE A 164 4.34 8.93 -15.05
CA ILE A 164 5.31 8.66 -13.98
C ILE A 164 4.50 8.46 -12.72
N PHE A 165 4.57 7.27 -12.12
CA PHE A 165 3.78 6.95 -10.95
C PHE A 165 4.12 7.83 -9.75
N LEU A 166 3.10 8.18 -8.96
CA LEU A 166 3.28 8.90 -7.70
C LEU A 166 4.16 8.11 -6.71
N THR A 167 4.17 6.77 -6.80
CA THR A 167 5.07 5.90 -6.01
C THR A 167 6.52 6.06 -6.41
N ASP A 168 6.78 6.46 -7.66
CA ASP A 168 8.11 6.67 -8.23
C ASP A 168 8.46 8.17 -8.26
N SER A 169 7.86 8.95 -7.34
CA SER A 169 8.03 10.40 -7.23
C SER A 169 7.53 11.20 -8.43
N GLY A 170 6.59 10.65 -9.21
CA GLY A 170 5.88 11.40 -10.24
C GLY A 170 5.07 12.55 -9.66
N GLU A 171 5.00 13.65 -10.40
CA GLU A 171 4.24 14.83 -9.98
C GLU A 171 2.74 14.65 -10.23
N ASP A 172 1.92 15.25 -9.37
CA ASP A 172 0.47 15.28 -9.53
C ASP A 172 0.06 16.49 -10.39
N THR A 173 0.37 16.42 -11.68
CA THR A 173 0.17 17.50 -12.67
C THR A 173 -0.63 17.00 -13.88
N VAL A 174 -1.23 17.92 -14.63
CA VAL A 174 -2.00 17.54 -15.82
C VAL A 174 -1.07 16.90 -16.84
N GLU A 175 0.13 17.43 -17.02
CA GLU A 175 1.16 16.98 -17.96
C GLU A 175 1.59 15.53 -17.70
N ASN A 176 1.68 15.14 -16.43
CA ASN A 176 2.04 13.78 -16.02
C ASN A 176 0.83 12.82 -15.97
N THR A 177 -0.34 13.20 -16.51
CA THR A 177 -1.52 12.32 -16.50
C THR A 177 -2.01 11.93 -17.89
N ARG A 178 -2.78 10.85 -17.97
CA ARG A 178 -3.58 10.47 -19.15
C ARG A 178 -4.95 9.94 -18.73
N ALA A 179 -5.98 10.21 -19.53
CA ALA A 179 -7.31 9.64 -19.38
C ALA A 179 -7.41 8.33 -20.18
N LEU A 180 -7.51 7.20 -19.49
CA LEU A 180 -7.51 5.88 -20.10
C LEU A 180 -8.83 5.14 -19.87
N CYS A 181 -9.25 4.30 -20.82
CA CYS A 181 -10.29 3.31 -20.55
C CYS A 181 -9.75 2.24 -19.58
N PRO A 182 -10.62 1.46 -18.90
CA PRO A 182 -10.19 0.45 -17.94
C PRO A 182 -9.18 -0.56 -18.50
N ASN A 183 -9.32 -0.91 -19.78
CA ASN A 183 -8.42 -1.86 -20.45
C ASN A 183 -7.04 -1.25 -20.66
N CYS A 184 -6.95 -0.06 -21.26
CA CYS A 184 -5.69 0.65 -21.44
C CYS A 184 -5.02 1.00 -20.10
N HIS A 185 -5.83 1.33 -19.08
CA HIS A 185 -5.30 1.62 -17.76
C HIS A 185 -4.65 0.38 -17.13
N ARG A 186 -5.32 -0.78 -17.18
CA ARG A 186 -4.75 -2.07 -16.75
C ARG A 186 -3.49 -2.44 -17.51
N GLN A 187 -3.49 -2.27 -18.83
CA GLN A 187 -2.32 -2.50 -19.68
C GLN A 187 -1.14 -1.58 -19.29
N ALA A 188 -1.37 -0.31 -18.97
CA ALA A 188 -0.31 0.58 -18.51
C ALA A 188 0.32 0.15 -17.16
N HIS A 189 -0.42 -0.57 -16.31
CA HIS A 189 0.11 -1.12 -15.05
C HIS A 189 0.77 -2.49 -15.18
N HIS A 190 0.36 -3.32 -16.15
CA HIS A 190 0.68 -4.75 -16.15
C HIS A 190 1.22 -5.32 -17.47
N GLY A 191 1.06 -4.62 -18.60
CA GLY A 191 1.37 -5.13 -19.95
C GLY A 191 0.21 -5.83 -20.61
#